data_AF-A0A1I2Z7H0-F1
#
_entry.id   AF-A0A1I2Z7H0-F1
#
_cell.length_a   1.000
_cell.length_b   1.000
_cell.length_c   1.000
_cell.angle_alpha   90.00
_cell.angle_beta   90.00
_cell.angle_gamma   90.00
#
_symmetry.space_group_name_H-M   'P 1'
#
loop_
_entity.id
_entity.type
_entity.pdbx_description
1 polymer ?
#
loop_
_entity_poly.entity_id
_entity_poly.type
_entity_poly.pdbx_seq_one_letter_code
_entity_poly.pdbx_strand_id
1 'polypeptide(L)'
;MMHKDSAYAVGIGIRYLRFPEGIMEIRDNRRCVELTRYFSEVELLTTTTAAMLLNSSRMVAQKLLLKLWKAHLIKCIEVVTSSAPERVLKIWVSSDKLLPRSPNEACRLAALSVFYGRAKSNLPGFTWELKRRNKSKKRYAIMTYLQPGEKKKSTLLIDAPRRGEEPNLEADIIIFPTVEEAKALTPVGKRYTADYILLNRDIPFEKLISDPVK
;
A
#
# COMPACT_ATOMS: atom_id res chain seq x y z
N MET A 1 -21.94 -8.56 16.08
CA MET A 1 -21.18 -8.69 14.82
C MET A 1 -19.73 -8.34 15.16
N MET A 2 -18.80 -9.30 15.20
CA MET A 2 -17.39 -8.98 15.49
C MET A 2 -16.88 -8.06 14.37
N HIS A 3 -16.54 -6.82 14.69
CA HIS A 3 -15.83 -5.95 13.76
C HIS A 3 -14.54 -6.67 13.36
N LYS A 4 -14.45 -7.13 12.10
CA LYS A 4 -13.21 -7.71 11.58
C LYS A 4 -12.20 -6.58 11.49
N ASP A 5 -11.23 -6.60 12.40
CA ASP A 5 -10.13 -5.65 12.41
C ASP A 5 -9.28 -5.79 11.15
N SER A 6 -8.59 -4.71 10.75
CA SER A 6 -7.74 -4.74 9.57
C SER A 6 -6.50 -5.61 9.81
N ALA A 7 -6.11 -6.37 8.78
CA ALA A 7 -4.83 -7.08 8.74
C ALA A 7 -3.62 -6.12 8.75
N TYR A 8 -3.82 -4.81 8.62
CA TYR A 8 -2.78 -3.79 8.68
C TYR A 8 -2.94 -2.85 9.88
N ALA A 9 -3.77 -3.18 10.88
CA ALA A 9 -4.06 -2.28 12.00
C ALA A 9 -2.85 -1.99 12.88
N VAL A 10 -2.16 -3.05 13.35
CA VAL A 10 -0.95 -2.98 14.17
C VAL A 10 0.01 -4.09 13.75
N GLY A 11 1.23 -3.73 13.39
CA GLY A 11 2.32 -4.69 13.21
C GLY A 11 2.99 -4.97 14.55
N ILE A 12 3.23 -6.24 14.86
CA ILE A 12 3.85 -6.67 16.12
C ILE A 12 5.19 -7.39 15.92
N GLY A 13 5.49 -7.83 14.70
CA GLY A 13 6.76 -8.48 14.37
C GLY A 13 7.14 -8.30 12.91
N ILE A 14 8.45 -8.27 12.62
CA ILE A 14 8.98 -8.18 11.26
C ILE A 14 10.16 -9.14 11.10
N ARG A 15 10.14 -9.90 9.99
CA ARG A 15 11.22 -10.78 9.58
C ARG A 15 11.68 -10.41 8.18
N TYR A 16 12.97 -10.13 8.02
CA TYR A 16 13.58 -9.83 6.74
C TYR A 16 14.11 -11.13 6.13
N LEU A 17 13.56 -11.57 5.01
CA LEU A 17 14.01 -12.79 4.36
C LEU A 17 15.27 -12.53 3.55
N ARG A 18 16.27 -13.38 3.73
CA ARG A 18 17.45 -13.41 2.88
C ARG A 18 17.08 -13.88 1.48
N PHE A 19 17.82 -13.43 0.47
CA PHE A 19 17.69 -14.02 -0.85
C PHE A 19 18.01 -15.52 -0.81
N PRO A 20 17.35 -16.33 -1.66
CA PRO A 20 17.75 -17.72 -1.83
C PRO A 20 19.17 -17.81 -2.40
N GLU A 21 19.83 -18.93 -2.13
CA GLU A 21 21.12 -19.25 -2.74
C GLU A 21 20.94 -19.46 -4.26
N GLY A 22 21.80 -18.82 -5.05
CA GLY A 22 21.69 -18.79 -6.51
C GLY A 22 20.76 -17.70 -7.04
N ILE A 23 21.00 -17.28 -8.28
CA ILE A 23 20.19 -16.29 -8.99
C ILE A 23 19.42 -17.01 -10.10
N MET A 24 18.09 -16.87 -10.08
CA MET A 24 17.24 -17.36 -11.16
C MET A 24 17.21 -16.34 -12.31
N GLU A 25 17.55 -16.78 -13.52
CA GLU A 25 17.31 -15.98 -14.72
C GLU A 25 15.80 -15.89 -15.02
N ILE A 26 15.34 -14.67 -15.32
CA ILE A 26 13.97 -14.45 -15.78
C ILE A 26 14.02 -14.30 -17.30
N ARG A 27 13.65 -15.37 -18.01
CA ARG A 27 13.43 -15.32 -19.47
C ARG A 27 12.14 -14.56 -19.79
N ASP A 28 12.21 -13.66 -20.77
CA ASP A 28 11.16 -12.75 -21.27
C ASP A 28 9.75 -13.01 -20.73
N ASN A 29 9.47 -12.40 -19.58
CA ASN A 29 8.17 -12.47 -18.95
C ASN A 29 7.57 -11.07 -18.83
N ARG A 30 6.67 -10.72 -19.75
CA ARG A 30 6.02 -9.39 -19.80
C ARG A 30 5.39 -8.98 -18.46
N ARG A 31 4.79 -9.92 -17.72
CA ARG A 31 4.19 -9.63 -16.41
C ARG A 31 5.23 -9.38 -15.31
N CYS A 32 6.39 -10.03 -15.37
CA CYS A 32 7.51 -9.69 -14.48
C CYS A 32 8.02 -8.28 -14.77
N VAL A 33 8.19 -7.92 -16.05
CA VAL A 33 8.60 -6.56 -16.47
C VAL A 33 7.59 -5.51 -15.98
N GLU A 34 6.29 -5.79 -16.14
CA GLU A 34 5.22 -4.93 -15.66
C GLU A 34 5.26 -4.73 -14.13
N LEU A 35 5.44 -5.81 -13.35
CA LEU A 35 5.61 -5.70 -11.90
C LEU A 35 6.82 -4.85 -11.51
N THR A 36 7.97 -5.03 -12.18
CA THR A 36 9.16 -4.21 -11.90
C THR A 36 8.89 -2.72 -12.15
N ARG A 37 8.08 -2.38 -13.16
CA ARG A 37 7.64 -0.99 -13.37
C ARG A 37 6.82 -0.47 -12.19
N TYR A 38 5.84 -1.24 -11.70
CA TYR A 38 5.09 -0.83 -10.50
C TYR A 38 6.00 -0.65 -9.28
N PHE A 39 6.99 -1.52 -9.08
CA PHE A 39 7.99 -1.34 -7.99
C PHE A 39 8.80 -0.06 -8.10
N SER A 40 9.09 0.41 -9.33
CA SER A 40 9.78 1.69 -9.54
C SER A 40 8.93 2.90 -9.10
N GLU A 41 7.61 2.76 -9.09
CA GLU A 41 6.68 3.84 -8.70
C GLU A 41 6.34 3.84 -7.19
N VAL A 42 6.01 2.67 -6.63
CA VAL A 42 5.47 2.59 -5.25
C VAL A 42 6.47 2.06 -4.21
N GLU A 43 7.68 1.69 -4.64
CA GLU A 43 8.76 1.05 -3.86
C GLU A 43 8.44 -0.35 -3.30
N LEU A 44 7.18 -0.60 -2.94
CA LEU A 44 6.72 -1.75 -2.18
C LEU A 44 5.30 -2.16 -2.55
N LEU A 45 5.06 -3.47 -2.65
CA LEU A 45 3.76 -4.06 -2.94
C LEU A 45 3.44 -5.18 -1.97
N THR A 46 2.16 -5.30 -1.57
CA THR A 46 1.64 -6.57 -1.05
C THR A 46 1.31 -7.51 -2.20
N THR A 47 1.22 -8.82 -1.93
CA THR A 47 0.73 -9.78 -2.94
C THR A 47 -0.68 -9.43 -3.44
N THR A 48 -1.53 -8.89 -2.58
CA THR A 48 -2.88 -8.45 -2.93
C THR A 48 -2.85 -7.27 -3.90
N THR A 49 -2.02 -6.27 -3.62
CA THR A 49 -1.83 -5.10 -4.49
C THR A 49 -1.29 -5.50 -5.86
N ALA A 50 -0.26 -6.36 -5.89
CA ALA A 50 0.28 -6.88 -7.14
C ALA A 50 -0.78 -7.63 -7.97
N ALA A 51 -1.64 -8.41 -7.31
CA ALA A 51 -2.75 -9.09 -7.98
C ALA A 51 -3.81 -8.10 -8.51
N MET A 52 -4.03 -6.96 -7.85
CA MET A 52 -4.93 -5.91 -8.34
C MET A 52 -4.37 -5.26 -9.60
N LEU A 53 -3.10 -4.83 -9.54
CA LEU A 53 -2.42 -4.14 -10.65
C LEU A 53 -2.31 -5.02 -11.90
N LEU A 54 -2.00 -6.30 -11.73
CA LEU A 54 -1.91 -7.26 -12.83
C LEU A 54 -3.27 -7.80 -13.32
N ASN A 55 -4.39 -7.36 -12.72
CA ASN A 55 -5.72 -7.93 -12.92
C ASN A 55 -5.70 -9.48 -12.93
N SER A 56 -5.13 -10.07 -11.88
CA SER A 56 -4.91 -11.52 -11.80
C SER A 56 -5.27 -12.10 -10.44
N SER A 57 -5.24 -13.43 -10.32
CA SER A 57 -5.42 -14.09 -9.03
C SER A 57 -4.21 -13.87 -8.12
N ARG A 58 -4.44 -13.88 -6.80
CA ARG A 58 -3.38 -13.74 -5.79
C ARG A 58 -2.28 -14.80 -5.95
N MET A 59 -2.66 -16.02 -6.34
CA MET A 59 -1.71 -17.12 -6.59
C MET A 59 -0.78 -16.82 -7.77
N VAL A 60 -1.31 -16.24 -8.86
CA VAL A 60 -0.49 -15.87 -10.03
C VAL A 60 0.49 -14.75 -9.65
N ALA A 61 0.01 -13.69 -8.99
CA ALA A 61 0.86 -12.61 -8.52
C ALA A 61 1.97 -13.13 -7.57
N GLN A 62 1.62 -14.02 -6.64
CA GLN A 62 2.61 -14.62 -5.73
C GLN A 62 3.69 -15.40 -6.47
N LYS A 63 3.34 -16.19 -7.50
CA LYS A 63 4.33 -16.92 -8.31
C LYS A 63 5.28 -15.95 -9.04
N LEU A 64 4.78 -14.84 -9.56
CA LEU A 64 5.61 -13.83 -10.23
C LEU A 64 6.53 -13.11 -9.25
N LEU A 65 6.03 -12.71 -8.08
CA LEU A 65 6.83 -12.09 -7.02
C LEU A 65 7.94 -13.03 -6.52
N LEU A 66 7.64 -14.33 -6.38
CA LEU A 66 8.66 -15.32 -6.04
C LEU A 66 9.75 -15.45 -7.11
N LYS A 67 9.40 -15.34 -8.41
CA LYS A 67 10.40 -15.32 -9.48
C LYS A 67 11.31 -14.09 -9.38
N LEU A 68 10.72 -12.89 -9.18
CA LEU A 68 11.47 -11.66 -9.00
C LEU A 68 12.39 -11.71 -7.76
N TRP A 69 11.94 -12.32 -6.67
CA TRP A 69 12.75 -12.51 -5.46
C TRP A 69 13.90 -13.51 -5.69
N LYS A 70 13.65 -14.63 -6.38
CA LYS A 70 14.70 -15.58 -6.79
C LYS A 70 15.70 -14.98 -7.79
N ALA A 71 15.31 -13.96 -8.53
CA ALA A 71 16.18 -13.18 -9.41
C ALA A 71 16.85 -11.98 -8.72
N HIS A 72 16.65 -11.83 -7.40
CA HIS A 72 17.22 -10.76 -6.57
C HIS A 72 16.76 -9.33 -6.95
N LEU A 73 15.68 -9.21 -7.71
CA LEU A 73 15.12 -7.91 -8.15
C LEU A 73 14.25 -7.26 -7.07
N ILE A 74 13.68 -8.05 -6.17
CA ILE A 74 12.86 -7.56 -5.04
C ILE A 74 13.19 -8.34 -3.78
N LYS A 75 13.22 -7.68 -2.63
CA LYS A 75 13.33 -8.26 -1.29
C LYS A 75 11.95 -8.71 -0.80
N CYS A 76 11.90 -9.67 0.12
CA CYS A 76 10.68 -10.09 0.81
C CYS A 76 10.81 -9.87 2.31
N ILE A 77 9.81 -9.24 2.90
CA ILE A 77 9.65 -9.15 4.35
C ILE A 77 8.35 -9.83 4.76
N GLU A 78 8.34 -10.38 5.96
CA GLU A 78 7.17 -10.95 6.59
C GLU A 78 6.82 -10.13 7.82
N VAL A 79 5.55 -9.77 7.94
CA VAL A 79 5.02 -8.97 9.04
C VAL A 79 3.95 -9.77 9.76
N VAL A 80 4.08 -9.86 11.08
CA VAL A 80 3.03 -10.41 11.95
C VAL A 80 2.21 -9.23 12.47
N THR A 81 0.89 -9.36 12.44
CA THR A 81 -0.03 -8.32 12.91
C THR A 81 -0.87 -8.79 14.09
N SER A 82 -1.30 -7.86 14.93
CA SER A 82 -2.10 -8.18 16.13
C SER A 82 -3.43 -8.83 15.80
N SER A 83 -4.01 -8.49 14.64
CA SER A 83 -5.32 -8.97 14.18
C SER A 83 -5.29 -10.38 13.58
N ALA A 84 -4.11 -10.90 13.23
CA ALA A 84 -3.93 -12.24 12.69
C ALA A 84 -2.53 -12.78 13.05
N PRO A 85 -2.23 -13.01 14.34
CA PRO A 85 -0.89 -13.39 14.79
C PRO A 85 -0.42 -14.73 14.24
N GLU A 86 -1.33 -15.61 13.84
CA GLU A 86 -1.05 -16.90 13.21
C GLU A 86 -0.76 -16.80 11.70
N ARG A 87 -0.90 -15.61 11.11
CA ARG A 87 -0.70 -15.36 9.68
C ARG A 87 0.39 -14.33 9.45
N VAL A 88 1.26 -14.60 8.49
CA VAL A 88 2.27 -13.63 8.05
C VAL A 88 1.81 -12.89 6.81
N LEU A 89 1.86 -11.56 6.87
CA LEU A 89 1.72 -10.70 5.71
C LEU A 89 3.07 -10.63 4.98
N LYS A 90 3.09 -11.07 3.71
CA LYS A 90 4.24 -10.88 2.83
C LYS A 90 4.17 -9.53 2.15
N ILE A 91 5.24 -8.77 2.31
CA ILE A 91 5.46 -7.49 1.66
C ILE A 91 6.73 -7.60 0.83
N TRP A 92 6.65 -7.09 -0.40
CA TRP A 92 7.72 -7.17 -1.38
C TRP A 92 8.25 -5.77 -1.62
N VAL A 93 9.56 -5.60 -1.69
CA VAL A 93 10.21 -4.29 -1.78
C VAL A 93 11.24 -4.34 -2.90
N SER A 94 11.34 -3.29 -3.71
CA SER A 94 12.39 -3.23 -4.73
C SER A 94 13.80 -3.39 -4.10
N SER A 95 14.71 -4.09 -4.78
CA SER A 95 16.01 -4.45 -4.20
C SER A 95 16.92 -3.23 -3.93
N ASP A 96 16.76 -2.16 -4.68
CA ASP A 96 17.44 -0.87 -4.52
C ASP A 96 16.84 0.01 -3.40
N LYS A 97 15.66 -0.32 -2.89
CA LYS A 97 14.97 0.47 -1.87
C LYS A 97 15.29 0.02 -0.45
N LEU A 98 15.15 0.98 0.47
CA LEU A 98 15.27 0.76 1.90
C LEU A 98 14.06 -0.01 2.43
N LEU A 99 14.33 -1.01 3.27
CA LEU A 99 13.29 -1.78 3.95
C LEU A 99 12.61 -0.93 5.04
N PRO A 100 11.33 -1.22 5.36
CA PRO A 100 10.67 -0.63 6.53
C PRO A 100 11.44 -0.95 7.81
N ARG A 101 11.51 0.01 8.73
CA ARG A 101 12.30 -0.09 9.97
C ARG A 101 11.53 -0.70 11.13
N SER A 102 10.20 -0.72 11.04
CA SER A 102 9.33 -1.27 12.07
C SER A 102 8.15 -2.02 11.46
N PRO A 103 7.52 -2.94 12.21
CA PRO A 103 6.29 -3.61 11.78
C PRO A 103 5.17 -2.62 11.42
N ASN A 104 5.00 -1.54 12.20
CA ASN A 104 3.99 -0.51 11.91
C ASN A 104 4.32 0.29 10.64
N GLU A 105 5.59 0.63 10.37
CA GLU A 105 5.97 1.26 9.10
C GLU A 105 5.64 0.32 7.92
N ALA A 106 5.85 -0.99 8.08
CA ALA A 106 5.51 -1.98 7.07
C ALA A 106 3.99 -2.07 6.82
N CYS A 107 3.16 -2.09 7.88
CA CYS A 107 1.71 -2.05 7.77
C CYS A 107 1.20 -0.75 7.12
N ARG A 108 1.79 0.41 7.46
CA ARG A 108 1.49 1.70 6.83
C ARG A 108 1.75 1.66 5.33
N LEU A 109 2.94 1.19 4.94
CA LEU A 109 3.32 1.08 3.53
C LEU A 109 2.47 0.06 2.78
N ALA A 110 2.04 -1.02 3.43
CA ALA A 110 1.09 -1.97 2.86
C ALA A 110 -0.25 -1.28 2.54
N ALA A 111 -0.85 -0.54 3.48
CA ALA A 111 -2.09 0.19 3.26
C ALA A 111 -1.97 1.24 2.13
N LEU A 112 -0.89 2.03 2.14
CA LEU A 112 -0.58 2.97 1.06
C LEU A 112 -0.43 2.27 -0.30
N SER A 113 0.21 1.10 -0.34
CA SER A 113 0.33 0.33 -1.59
C SER A 113 -1.03 -0.15 -2.10
N VAL A 114 -1.95 -0.55 -1.22
CA VAL A 114 -3.31 -0.96 -1.64
C VAL A 114 -4.04 0.24 -2.24
N PHE A 115 -3.95 1.42 -1.62
CA PHE A 115 -4.53 2.64 -2.18
C PHE A 115 -3.94 2.96 -3.56
N TYR A 116 -2.61 2.91 -3.71
CA TYR A 116 -1.94 3.05 -5.00
C TYR A 116 -2.52 2.09 -6.04
N GLY A 117 -2.68 0.81 -5.69
CA GLY A 117 -3.24 -0.20 -6.59
C GLY A 117 -4.67 0.11 -7.03
N ARG A 118 -5.49 0.70 -6.17
CA ARG A 118 -6.84 1.17 -6.52
C ARG A 118 -6.79 2.42 -7.41
N ALA A 119 -5.91 3.36 -7.12
CA ALA A 119 -5.82 4.63 -7.82
C ALA A 119 -5.21 4.52 -9.22
N LYS A 120 -4.12 3.75 -9.38
CA LYS A 120 -3.38 3.59 -10.64
C LYS A 120 -4.27 3.13 -11.79
N SER A 121 -5.24 2.25 -11.51
CA SER A 121 -6.14 1.71 -12.53
C SER A 121 -7.31 2.63 -12.89
N ASN A 122 -7.54 3.70 -12.12
CA ASN A 122 -8.75 4.54 -12.24
C ASN A 122 -8.47 6.02 -12.54
N LEU A 123 -7.25 6.51 -12.30
CA LEU A 123 -6.93 7.93 -12.42
C LEU A 123 -6.03 8.22 -13.64
N PRO A 124 -6.46 9.10 -14.57
CA PRO A 124 -5.63 9.48 -15.72
C PRO A 124 -4.46 10.37 -15.29
N GLY A 125 -3.31 10.21 -15.98
CA GLY A 125 -2.10 10.98 -15.68
C GLY A 125 -1.52 10.75 -14.28
N PHE A 126 -1.86 9.61 -13.67
CA PHE A 126 -1.51 9.28 -12.29
C PHE A 126 0.00 9.16 -12.07
N THR A 127 0.50 9.86 -11.07
CA THR A 127 1.84 9.71 -10.50
C THR A 127 1.76 9.52 -9.00
N TRP A 128 2.71 8.77 -8.46
CA TRP A 128 2.80 8.45 -7.04
C TRP A 128 4.22 8.67 -6.55
N GLU A 129 4.35 9.27 -5.38
CA GLU A 129 5.64 9.43 -4.72
C GLU A 129 5.53 9.18 -3.22
N LEU A 130 6.40 8.33 -2.68
CA LEU A 130 6.54 8.17 -1.24
C LEU A 130 7.54 9.20 -0.70
N LYS A 131 7.09 10.00 0.27
CA LYS A 131 7.91 10.97 0.99
C LYS A 131 8.07 10.56 2.44
N ARG A 132 9.06 11.15 3.11
CA ARG A 132 9.28 11.00 4.55
C ARG A 132 9.18 12.36 5.22
N ARG A 133 8.43 12.44 6.32
CA ARG A 133 8.37 13.66 7.13
C ARG A 133 9.64 13.79 7.96
N ASN A 134 10.33 14.93 7.89
CA ASN A 134 11.62 15.14 8.55
C ASN A 134 11.56 14.95 10.07
N LYS A 135 10.51 15.47 10.74
CA LYS A 135 10.37 15.41 12.19
C LYS A 135 9.99 14.02 12.72
N SER A 136 9.00 13.37 12.14
CA SER A 136 8.48 12.09 12.64
C SER A 136 9.09 10.86 11.96
N LYS A 137 9.88 11.05 10.89
CA LYS A 137 10.37 9.98 9.99
C LYS A 137 9.28 9.07 9.41
N LYS A 138 7.99 9.39 9.62
CA LYS A 138 6.84 8.67 9.06
C LYS A 138 6.79 8.90 7.55
N ARG A 139 6.48 7.83 6.82
CA ARG A 139 6.29 7.86 5.37
C ARG A 139 4.83 8.15 5.04
N TYR A 140 4.61 8.97 4.03
CA TYR A 140 3.32 9.31 3.46
C TYR A 140 3.44 9.33 1.93
N ALA A 141 2.32 9.43 1.23
CA ALA A 141 2.31 9.48 -0.23
C ALA A 141 1.84 10.84 -0.75
N ILE A 142 2.37 11.22 -1.91
CA ILE A 142 1.86 12.30 -2.75
C ILE A 142 1.34 11.64 -4.01
N MET A 143 0.06 11.89 -4.31
CA MET A 143 -0.61 11.44 -5.53
C MET A 143 -0.90 12.66 -6.38
N THR A 144 -0.55 12.61 -7.67
CA THR A 144 -0.98 13.61 -8.66
C THR A 144 -1.75 12.91 -9.77
N TYR A 145 -2.82 13.53 -10.26
CA TYR A 145 -3.65 13.01 -11.34
C TYR A 145 -4.31 14.15 -12.14
N LEU A 146 -4.80 13.85 -13.34
CA LEU A 146 -5.60 14.76 -14.14
C LEU A 146 -7.07 14.67 -13.71
N GLN A 147 -7.69 15.81 -13.44
CA GLN A 147 -9.11 15.83 -13.12
C GLN A 147 -9.94 15.37 -14.34
N PRO A 148 -10.97 14.53 -14.15
CA PRO A 148 -11.84 14.12 -15.25
C PRO A 148 -12.43 15.32 -15.99
N GLY A 149 -12.28 15.35 -17.31
CA GLY A 149 -12.79 16.45 -18.14
C GLY A 149 -11.98 17.74 -18.08
N GLU A 150 -10.93 17.81 -17.27
CA GLU A 150 -10.07 19.00 -17.14
C GLU A 150 -8.62 18.69 -17.54
N LYS A 151 -7.90 19.70 -18.05
CA LYS A 151 -6.44 19.62 -18.26
C LYS A 151 -5.63 19.96 -17.00
N LYS A 152 -6.30 20.17 -15.87
CA LYS A 152 -5.69 20.58 -14.61
C LYS A 152 -5.23 19.36 -13.81
N LYS A 153 -3.99 19.43 -13.30
CA LYS A 153 -3.44 18.44 -12.37
C LYS A 153 -3.93 18.76 -10.95
N SER A 154 -4.42 17.74 -10.26
CA SER A 154 -4.66 17.75 -8.82
C SER A 154 -3.56 16.99 -8.10
N THR A 155 -3.11 17.52 -6.97
CA THR A 155 -2.14 16.86 -6.08
C THR A 155 -2.77 16.69 -4.71
N LEU A 156 -2.68 15.48 -4.16
CA LEU A 156 -3.22 15.12 -2.86
C LEU A 156 -2.15 14.45 -2.01
N LEU A 157 -2.08 14.83 -0.73
CA LEU A 157 -1.27 14.17 0.28
C LEU A 157 -2.11 13.07 0.95
N ILE A 158 -1.56 11.85 1.00
CA ILE A 158 -2.22 10.69 1.57
C ILE A 158 -1.39 10.18 2.74
N ASP A 159 -2.02 10.12 3.91
CA ASP A 159 -1.45 9.51 5.11
C ASP A 159 -2.18 8.21 5.45
N ALA A 160 -1.50 7.31 6.17
CA ALA A 160 -2.05 6.02 6.56
C ALA A 160 -1.63 5.64 7.99
N PRO A 161 -2.00 6.45 9.01
CA PRO A 161 -1.65 6.15 10.38
C PRO A 161 -2.13 4.75 10.76
N ARG A 162 -1.28 4.01 11.46
CA ARG A 162 -1.64 2.73 12.07
C ARG A 162 -2.16 2.97 13.49
N ARG A 163 -2.79 1.98 14.12
CA ARG A 163 -3.44 2.20 15.41
C ARG A 163 -2.40 2.63 16.46
N GLY A 164 -2.74 3.68 17.22
CA GLY A 164 -1.85 4.33 18.18
C GLY A 164 -0.92 5.39 17.57
N GLU A 165 -0.98 5.60 16.25
CA GLU A 165 -0.23 6.67 15.58
C GLU A 165 -1.10 7.89 15.32
N GLU A 166 -0.56 9.08 15.58
CA GLU A 166 -1.26 10.32 15.23
C GLU A 166 -1.33 10.53 13.70
N PRO A 167 -2.50 10.95 13.17
CA PRO A 167 -2.68 11.30 11.76
C PRO A 167 -1.91 12.58 11.39
N ASN A 168 -1.47 12.67 10.13
CA ASN A 168 -0.94 13.90 9.58
C ASN A 168 -2.07 14.90 9.25
N LEU A 169 -2.12 16.02 9.97
CA LEU A 169 -3.12 17.08 9.75
C LEU A 169 -3.03 17.75 8.38
N GLU A 170 -1.87 17.68 7.72
CA GLU A 170 -1.68 18.19 6.36
C GLU A 170 -2.24 17.25 5.29
N ALA A 171 -2.56 16.00 5.62
CA ALA A 171 -3.07 15.04 4.64
C ALA A 171 -4.45 15.44 4.13
N ASP A 172 -4.69 15.24 2.83
CA ASP A 172 -5.99 15.44 2.19
C ASP A 172 -6.88 14.21 2.34
N ILE A 173 -6.25 13.03 2.36
CA ILE A 173 -6.90 11.73 2.57
C ILE A 173 -6.13 10.97 3.64
N ILE A 174 -6.86 10.40 4.60
CA ILE A 174 -6.28 9.59 5.67
C ILE A 174 -6.85 8.16 5.61
N ILE A 175 -5.97 7.17 5.56
CA ILE A 175 -6.32 5.75 5.52
C ILE A 175 -6.22 5.17 6.94
N PHE A 176 -7.35 4.79 7.52
CA PHE A 176 -7.40 4.17 8.83
C PHE A 176 -7.59 2.64 8.74
N PRO A 177 -7.32 1.89 9.83
CA PRO A 177 -7.59 0.46 9.84
C PRO A 177 -9.08 0.13 9.70
N THR A 178 -9.94 0.85 10.42
CA THR A 178 -11.40 0.67 10.42
C THR A 178 -12.15 1.96 10.08
N VAL A 179 -13.45 1.87 9.74
CA VAL A 179 -14.27 3.08 9.48
C VAL A 179 -14.65 3.77 10.77
N GLU A 180 -14.80 3.01 11.86
CA GLU A 180 -15.07 3.55 13.19
C GLU A 180 -13.90 4.45 13.65
N GLU A 181 -12.66 3.98 13.49
CA GLU A 181 -11.47 4.80 13.73
C GLU A 181 -11.44 6.01 12.80
N ALA A 182 -11.77 5.82 11.52
CA ALA A 182 -11.76 6.92 10.57
C ALA A 182 -12.76 8.02 10.94
N LYS A 183 -13.99 7.66 11.32
CA LYS A 183 -15.02 8.61 11.77
C LYS A 183 -14.61 9.35 13.05
N ALA A 184 -13.92 8.67 13.96
CA ALA A 184 -13.51 9.24 15.24
C ALA A 184 -12.27 10.14 15.15
N LEU A 185 -11.33 9.82 14.26
CA LEU A 185 -9.98 10.40 14.26
C LEU A 185 -9.68 11.31 13.06
N THR A 186 -10.55 11.35 12.06
CA THR A 186 -10.34 12.23 10.89
C THR A 186 -10.62 13.69 11.27
N PRO A 187 -9.68 14.61 11.04
CA PRO A 187 -9.92 16.04 11.28
C PRO A 187 -11.03 16.61 10.41
N VAL A 188 -11.75 17.62 10.92
CA VAL A 188 -12.76 18.37 10.17
C VAL A 188 -12.17 18.93 8.86
N GLY A 189 -12.94 18.85 7.78
CA GLY A 189 -12.54 19.28 6.44
C GLY A 189 -11.63 18.29 5.69
N LYS A 190 -11.23 17.18 6.31
CA LYS A 190 -10.42 16.12 5.66
C LYS A 190 -11.28 14.94 5.24
N ARG A 191 -10.77 14.17 4.28
CA ARG A 191 -11.41 12.93 3.80
C ARG A 191 -10.71 11.71 4.38
N TYR A 192 -11.43 10.60 4.45
CA TYR A 192 -10.86 9.34 4.91
C TYR A 192 -11.27 8.15 4.04
N THR A 193 -10.56 7.06 4.25
CA THR A 193 -10.95 5.72 3.82
C THR A 193 -10.47 4.71 4.86
N ALA A 194 -10.79 3.44 4.67
CA ALA A 194 -10.38 2.36 5.56
C ALA A 194 -9.80 1.18 4.79
N ASP A 195 -8.90 0.43 5.41
CA ASP A 195 -8.21 -0.71 4.78
C ASP A 195 -9.19 -1.73 4.17
N TYR A 196 -10.29 -2.05 4.88
CA TYR A 196 -11.28 -3.01 4.39
C TYR A 196 -12.04 -2.50 3.15
N ILE A 197 -12.27 -1.19 3.05
CA ILE A 197 -12.89 -0.55 1.88
C ILE A 197 -11.95 -0.70 0.69
N LEU A 198 -10.66 -0.41 0.89
CA LEU A 198 -9.64 -0.50 -0.16
C LEU A 198 -9.43 -1.94 -0.66
N LEU A 199 -9.48 -2.91 0.25
CA LEU A 199 -9.31 -4.33 -0.06
C LEU A 199 -10.54 -4.94 -0.75
N ASN A 200 -11.73 -4.35 -0.60
CA ASN A 200 -12.94 -4.81 -1.27
C ASN A 200 -13.00 -4.32 -2.73
N ARG A 201 -12.77 -5.23 -3.68
CA ARG A 201 -12.74 -4.91 -5.12
C ARG A 201 -14.09 -4.51 -5.70
N ASP A 202 -15.19 -4.87 -5.05
CA ASP A 202 -16.55 -4.61 -5.52
C ASP A 202 -16.99 -3.17 -5.25
N ILE A 203 -16.28 -2.46 -4.37
CA ILE A 203 -16.53 -1.03 -4.13
C ILE A 203 -15.85 -0.24 -5.23
N PRO A 204 -16.57 0.56 -6.04
CA PRO A 204 -15.96 1.32 -7.12
C PRO A 204 -15.13 2.51 -6.59
N PHE A 205 -14.18 3.00 -7.39
CA PHE A 205 -13.15 3.93 -6.93
C PHE A 205 -13.73 5.22 -6.34
N GLU A 206 -14.77 5.77 -6.98
CA GLU A 206 -15.50 6.97 -6.56
C GLU A 206 -16.19 6.85 -5.20
N LYS A 207 -16.36 5.62 -4.69
CA LYS A 207 -16.93 5.35 -3.36
C LYS A 207 -15.88 4.93 -2.32
N LEU A 208 -14.60 4.90 -2.68
CA LEU A 208 -13.54 4.49 -1.74
C LEU A 208 -13.21 5.57 -0.71
N ILE A 209 -13.42 6.84 -1.05
CA ILE A 209 -13.01 7.99 -0.24
C ILE A 209 -14.27 8.70 0.24
N SER A 210 -14.32 9.06 1.52
CA SER A 210 -15.43 9.81 2.10
C SER A 210 -15.54 11.22 1.53
N ASP A 211 -16.71 11.84 1.71
CA ASP A 211 -16.81 13.29 1.71
C ASP A 211 -15.97 13.89 2.85
N PRO A 212 -15.61 15.19 2.76
CA PRO A 212 -14.98 15.88 3.86
C PRO A 212 -15.81 15.78 5.15
N VAL A 213 -15.16 15.46 6.26
CA VAL A 213 -15.81 15.44 7.58
C VAL A 213 -16.31 16.84 7.92
N LYS A 214 -17.58 16.92 8.34
CA LYS A 214 -18.24 18.16 8.76
C LYS A 214 -17.93 18.49 10.21
#